data_AF-A0A1H6YLT8-F1
#
_entry.id   AF-A0A1H6YLT8-F1
#
_cell.length_a   1.000
_cell.length_b   1.000
_cell.length_c   1.000
_cell.angle_alpha   90.00
_cell.angle_beta   90.00
_cell.angle_gamma   90.00
#
_symmetry.space_group_name_H-M   'P 1'
#
loop_
_entity.id
_entity.type
_entity.pdbx_description
1 polymer ?
#
loop_
_entity_poly.entity_id
_entity_poly.type
_entity_poly.pdbx_seq_one_letter_code
_entity_poly.pdbx_strand_id
1 'polypeptide(L)'
;MSLIIALAAAAATHSVTVEHHGQQLGATYTARAEMRTKTIGAKTPNRMDGQRCQWTATVVVDRKLDHGPALARTIATDKRFSGSEAGACTPGRNSGARNLAQHQKKIEAHLVAVAQADRAPLLAELDSVRNLASN
;
A
#
# COMPACT_ATOMS: atom_id res chain seq x y z
N MET A 1 -23.11 -7.77 -7.28
CA MET A 1 -21.95 -8.42 -7.93
C MET A 1 -20.71 -7.67 -7.50
N SER A 2 -19.89 -8.26 -6.63
CA SER A 2 -18.62 -7.68 -6.18
C SER A 2 -17.53 -8.14 -7.16
N LEU A 3 -16.83 -7.21 -7.80
CA LEU A 3 -15.70 -7.52 -8.66
C LEU A 3 -14.43 -7.10 -7.92
N ILE A 4 -13.56 -8.06 -7.61
CA ILE A 4 -12.27 -7.80 -6.97
C ILE A 4 -11.25 -7.68 -8.09
N ILE A 5 -10.81 -6.46 -8.38
CA ILE A 5 -9.65 -6.21 -9.24
C ILE A 5 -8.54 -5.70 -8.34
N ALA A 6 -7.57 -6.57 -8.02
CA ALA A 6 -6.36 -6.17 -7.30
C ALA A 6 -5.37 -5.55 -8.29
N LEU A 7 -5.47 -4.24 -8.53
CA LEU A 7 -4.39 -3.47 -9.16
C LEU A 7 -3.45 -2.98 -8.06
N ALA A 8 -2.22 -3.49 -8.03
CA ALA A 8 -1.16 -2.98 -7.17
C ALA A 8 -0.30 -1.99 -7.97
N ALA A 9 -0.53 -0.69 -7.76
CA ALA A 9 0.35 0.35 -8.30
C ALA A 9 1.27 0.85 -7.17
N ALA A 10 2.56 0.99 -7.45
CA ALA A 10 3.49 1.68 -6.56
C ALA A 10 3.04 3.15 -6.47
N ALA A 11 2.70 3.59 -5.26
CA ALA A 11 2.22 4.92 -4.98
C ALA A 11 3.38 5.84 -4.57
N ALA A 12 4.33 5.36 -3.77
CA ALA A 12 5.48 6.16 -3.33
C ALA A 12 6.64 5.25 -2.90
N THR A 13 7.86 5.80 -2.92
CA THR A 13 9.07 5.13 -2.41
C THR A 13 9.81 6.04 -1.45
N HIS A 14 10.37 5.46 -0.38
CA HIS A 14 11.18 6.16 0.61
C HIS A 14 12.33 5.25 1.04
N SER A 15 13.56 5.76 1.00
CA SER A 15 14.75 4.99 1.39
C SER A 15 15.43 5.63 2.58
N VAL A 16 15.96 4.80 3.47
CA VAL A 16 16.73 5.21 4.66
C VAL A 16 17.97 4.35 4.78
N THR A 17 19.02 4.91 5.39
CA THR A 17 20.19 4.16 5.82
C THR A 17 20.05 3.80 7.28
N VAL A 18 20.28 2.54 7.61
CA VAL A 18 20.27 2.00 8.96
C VAL A 18 21.68 1.56 9.32
N GLU A 19 22.18 2.05 10.45
CA GLU A 19 23.45 1.57 11.01
C GLU A 19 23.18 0.45 12.01
N HIS A 20 23.88 -0.67 11.87
CA HIS A 20 23.75 -1.84 12.73
C HIS A 20 25.13 -2.50 12.91
N HIS A 21 25.63 -2.56 14.15
CA HIS A 21 26.96 -3.08 14.51
C HIS A 21 28.11 -2.58 13.60
N GLY A 22 28.10 -1.28 13.26
CA GLY A 22 29.14 -0.65 12.42
C GLY A 22 28.99 -0.93 10.91
N GLN A 23 27.94 -1.64 10.48
CA GLN A 23 27.57 -1.77 9.07
C GLN A 23 26.44 -0.79 8.72
N GLN A 24 26.55 -0.18 7.54
CA GLN A 24 25.46 0.60 6.96
C GLN A 24 24.66 -0.26 6.00
N LEU A 25 23.34 -0.23 6.16
CA LEU A 25 22.40 -0.98 5.34
C LEU A 25 21.32 -0.04 4.80
N GLY A 26 21.12 -0.02 3.48
CA GLY A 26 19.98 0.68 2.90
C GLY A 26 18.70 -0.15 3.04
N ALA A 27 17.62 0.52 3.43
CA ALA A 27 16.27 0.00 3.46
C ALA A 27 15.36 0.86 2.59
N THR A 28 14.72 0.25 1.61
CA THR A 28 13.77 0.88 0.70
C THR A 28 12.35 0.44 1.01
N TYR A 29 11.49 1.40 1.28
CA TYR A 29 10.06 1.23 1.56
C TYR A 29 9.27 1.67 0.34
N THR A 30 8.40 0.80 -0.18
CA THR A 30 7.52 1.08 -1.32
C THR A 30 6.08 0.95 -0.89
N ALA A 31 5.34 2.06 -0.91
CA ALA A 31 3.90 2.04 -0.73
C ALA A 31 3.22 1.50 -2.00
N ARG A 32 2.33 0.53 -1.85
CA ARG A 32 1.39 0.09 -2.87
C ARG A 32 -0.03 0.32 -2.38
N ALA A 33 -0.96 0.52 -3.31
CA ALA A 33 -2.37 0.58 -2.99
C ALA A 33 -3.08 -0.67 -3.52
N GLU A 34 -3.78 -1.36 -2.62
CA GLU A 34 -4.69 -2.45 -2.96
C GLU A 34 -6.10 -1.89 -3.16
N MET A 35 -6.59 -1.96 -4.39
CA MET A 35 -7.89 -1.43 -4.76
C MET A 35 -9.00 -2.49 -4.60
N ARG A 36 -10.14 -2.07 -4.06
CA ARG A 36 -11.39 -2.83 -4.06
C ARG A 36 -12.51 -1.96 -4.58
N THR A 37 -13.38 -2.52 -5.42
CA THR A 37 -14.52 -1.81 -5.98
C THR A 37 -15.83 -2.57 -5.78
N LYS A 38 -16.93 -1.84 -5.64
CA LYS A 38 -18.27 -2.41 -5.50
C LYS A 38 -19.30 -1.52 -6.17
N THR A 39 -20.10 -2.10 -7.06
CA THR A 39 -21.30 -1.44 -7.57
C THR A 39 -22.38 -1.50 -6.51
N ILE A 40 -22.93 -0.33 -6.17
CA ILE A 40 -24.10 -0.16 -5.32
C ILE A 40 -25.21 0.54 -6.12
N GLY A 41 -26.44 0.51 -5.59
CA GLY A 41 -27.59 1.12 -6.26
C GLY A 41 -28.21 0.22 -7.33
N ALA A 42 -29.44 0.54 -7.70
CA ALA A 42 -30.23 -0.23 -8.65
C ALA A 42 -30.16 0.39 -10.05
N LYS A 43 -30.10 -0.48 -11.07
CA LYS A 43 -30.38 -0.12 -12.46
C LYS A 43 -31.81 -0.53 -12.76
N THR A 44 -32.71 0.43 -12.91
CA THR A 44 -34.13 0.18 -13.20
C THR A 44 -34.48 0.67 -14.61
N PRO A 45 -35.21 -0.12 -15.42
CA PRO A 45 -35.69 0.33 -16.73
C PRO A 45 -36.53 1.60 -16.61
N ASN A 46 -36.42 2.50 -17.59
CA ASN A 46 -37.18 3.76 -17.68
C ASN A 46 -37.03 4.70 -16.46
N ARG A 47 -35.93 4.57 -15.71
CA ARG A 47 -35.55 5.48 -14.61
C ARG A 47 -34.10 5.91 -14.78
N MET A 48 -33.76 7.05 -14.18
CA MET A 48 -32.37 7.51 -14.11
C MET A 48 -31.51 6.46 -13.37
N ASP A 49 -30.31 6.22 -13.88
CA ASP A 49 -29.38 5.26 -13.31
C ASP A 49 -28.97 5.69 -11.89
N GLY A 50 -29.35 4.89 -10.90
CA GLY A 50 -28.98 5.08 -9.50
C GLY A 50 -27.70 4.35 -9.11
N GLN A 51 -27.07 3.62 -10.03
CA GLN A 51 -25.85 2.90 -9.73
C GLN A 51 -24.71 3.84 -9.38
N ARG A 52 -23.88 3.41 -8.44
CA ARG A 52 -22.62 4.05 -8.12
C ARG A 52 -21.52 3.02 -7.96
N CYS A 53 -20.33 3.37 -8.40
CA CYS A 53 -19.14 2.58 -8.16
C CYS A 53 -18.45 3.12 -6.92
N GLN A 54 -18.52 2.37 -5.82
CA GLN A 54 -17.71 2.64 -4.64
C GLN A 54 -16.33 2.01 -4.82
N TRP A 55 -15.31 2.72 -4.35
CA TRP A 55 -13.94 2.21 -4.34
C TRP A 55 -13.31 2.45 -2.97
N THR A 56 -12.40 1.55 -2.60
CA THR A 56 -11.55 1.64 -1.42
C THR A 56 -10.13 1.25 -1.83
N ALA A 57 -9.16 2.08 -1.47
CA ALA A 57 -7.74 1.80 -1.60
C ALA A 57 -7.15 1.59 -0.20
N THR A 58 -6.56 0.43 0.05
CA THR A 58 -5.78 0.15 1.26
C THR A 58 -4.31 0.31 0.93
N VAL A 59 -3.58 1.12 1.69
CA VAL A 59 -2.12 1.24 1.52
C VAL A 59 -1.44 0.09 2.24
N VAL A 60 -0.51 -0.56 1.55
CA VAL A 60 0.43 -1.54 2.12
C VAL A 60 1.84 -1.07 1.80
N VAL A 61 2.81 -1.35 2.66
CA VAL A 61 4.19 -0.92 2.46
C VAL A 61 5.08 -2.14 2.39
N ASP A 62 5.82 -2.31 1.31
CA ASP A 62 6.88 -3.32 1.23
C ASP A 62 8.20 -2.70 1.62
N ARG A 63 8.94 -3.38 2.51
CA ARG A 63 10.32 -3.06 2.85
C ARG A 63 11.24 -4.06 2.18
N LYS A 64 12.30 -3.55 1.54
CA LYS A 64 13.41 -4.32 0.99
C LYS A 64 14.72 -3.75 1.51
N LEU A 65 15.67 -4.63 1.82
CA LEU A 65 17.04 -4.23 2.16
C LEU A 65 17.94 -4.36 0.91
N ASP A 66 18.96 -3.51 0.83
CA ASP A 66 19.90 -3.51 -0.30
C ASP A 66 20.68 -4.83 -0.41
N HIS A 67 20.86 -5.52 0.72
CA HIS A 67 21.53 -6.80 0.82
C HIS A 67 20.65 -7.81 1.58
N GLY A 68 20.48 -9.00 0.99
CA GLY A 68 19.78 -10.13 1.61
C GLY A 68 18.26 -10.09 1.46
N PRO A 69 17.63 -11.05 0.76
CA PRO A 69 16.17 -11.12 0.65
C PRO A 69 15.49 -11.56 1.97
N ALA A 70 16.26 -12.07 2.93
CA ALA A 70 15.77 -12.69 4.15
C ALA A 70 14.91 -11.77 5.04
N LEU A 71 15.06 -10.45 4.90
CA LEU A 71 14.38 -9.46 5.73
C LEU A 71 13.43 -8.54 4.93
N ALA A 72 13.17 -8.90 3.66
CA ALA A 72 12.13 -8.25 2.89
C ALA A 72 10.74 -8.66 3.44
N ARG A 73 9.86 -7.69 3.66
CA ARG A 73 8.51 -7.96 4.19
C ARG A 73 7.50 -6.93 3.72
N THR A 74 6.23 -7.34 3.72
CA THR A 74 5.10 -6.42 3.65
C THR A 74 4.68 -6.02 5.07
N ILE A 75 4.56 -4.71 5.28
CA ILE A 75 4.06 -4.07 6.48
C ILE A 75 2.62 -3.66 6.20
N ALA A 76 1.68 -4.36 6.85
CA ALA A 76 0.28 -4.00 6.78
C ALA A 76 0.06 -2.65 7.47
N THR A 77 -0.71 -1.77 6.84
CA THR A 77 -1.08 -0.47 7.41
C THR A 77 -2.60 -0.35 7.51
N ASP A 78 -3.06 0.55 8.36
CA ASP A 78 -4.47 0.90 8.51
C ASP A 78 -4.90 2.03 7.56
N LYS A 79 -3.97 2.60 6.78
CA LYS A 79 -4.23 3.74 5.90
C LYS A 79 -5.11 3.35 4.74
N ARG A 80 -6.30 3.95 4.69
CA ARG A 80 -7.31 3.71 3.65
C ARG A 80 -7.81 5.02 3.05
N PHE A 81 -8.17 4.95 1.79
CA PHE A 81 -8.89 5.99 1.05
C PHE A 81 -10.12 5.38 0.41
N SER A 82 -11.20 6.13 0.31
CA SER A 82 -12.42 5.66 -0.33
C SER A 82 -13.14 6.77 -1.05
N GLY A 83 -14.01 6.39 -1.98
CA GLY A 83 -14.83 7.32 -2.73
C GLY A 83 -15.93 6.63 -3.51
N SER A 84 -16.72 7.43 -4.24
CA SER A 84 -17.85 6.93 -5.02
C SER A 84 -18.09 7.76 -6.27
N GLU A 85 -18.24 7.09 -7.41
CA GLU A 85 -18.60 7.72 -8.69
C GLU A 85 -19.94 7.22 -9.21
N ALA A 86 -20.60 8.00 -10.06
CA ALA A 86 -21.85 7.62 -10.72
C ALA A 86 -21.65 6.45 -11.71
N GLY A 87 -22.65 5.58 -11.85
CA GLY A 87 -22.65 4.39 -12.70
C GLY A 87 -21.97 3.17 -12.07
N ALA A 88 -22.12 2.01 -12.71
CA ALA A 88 -21.50 0.76 -12.24
C ALA A 88 -19.96 0.75 -12.30
N CYS A 89 -19.34 -0.14 -11.51
CA CYS A 89 -17.95 -0.51 -11.68
C CYS A 89 -17.79 -1.41 -12.91
N THR A 90 -16.88 -1.04 -13.82
CA THR A 90 -16.58 -1.79 -15.04
C THR A 90 -15.07 -2.03 -15.18
N PRO A 91 -14.64 -3.14 -15.79
CA PRO A 91 -13.23 -3.35 -16.14
C PRO A 91 -12.68 -2.15 -16.94
N GLY A 92 -11.48 -1.68 -16.61
CA GLY A 92 -10.86 -0.49 -17.22
C GLY A 92 -11.26 0.85 -16.59
N ARG A 93 -12.28 0.89 -15.72
CA ARG A 93 -12.64 2.10 -14.98
C ARG A 93 -11.72 2.30 -13.77
N ASN A 94 -10.59 2.97 -13.99
CA ASN A 94 -9.57 3.23 -12.97
C ASN A 94 -9.85 4.51 -12.14
N SER A 95 -11.11 4.76 -11.80
CA SER A 95 -11.52 5.92 -11.01
C SER A 95 -10.83 6.00 -9.66
N GLY A 96 -10.76 4.86 -8.95
CA GLY A 96 -10.05 4.77 -7.68
C GLY A 96 -8.58 5.19 -7.81
N ALA A 97 -7.88 4.76 -8.86
CA ALA A 97 -6.48 5.12 -9.09
C ALA A 97 -6.30 6.63 -9.37
N ARG A 98 -7.17 7.22 -10.20
CA ARG A 98 -7.12 8.67 -10.49
C ARG A 98 -7.38 9.50 -9.24
N ASN A 99 -8.36 9.12 -8.42
CA ASN A 99 -8.65 9.81 -7.17
C ASN A 99 -7.53 9.61 -6.14
N LEU A 100 -6.91 8.43 -6.11
CA LEU A 100 -5.78 8.15 -5.22
C LEU A 100 -4.57 9.06 -5.49
N ALA A 101 -4.33 9.44 -6.75
CA ALA A 101 -3.27 10.39 -7.10
C ALA A 101 -3.41 11.75 -6.39
N GLN A 102 -4.64 12.16 -6.04
CA GLN A 102 -4.89 13.37 -5.25
C GLN A 102 -4.46 13.24 -3.79
N HIS A 103 -4.19 12.02 -3.32
CA HIS A 103 -3.74 11.71 -1.97
C HIS A 103 -2.24 11.41 -1.88
N GLN A 104 -1.48 11.63 -2.96
CA GLN A 104 -0.06 11.31 -3.05
C GLN A 104 0.76 11.82 -1.85
N LYS A 105 0.64 13.11 -1.52
CA LYS A 105 1.33 13.70 -0.35
C LYS A 105 0.98 13.02 0.98
N LYS A 106 -0.28 12.57 1.14
CA LYS A 106 -0.72 11.86 2.36
C LYS A 106 -0.17 10.44 2.41
N ILE A 107 0.07 9.82 1.26
CA ILE A 107 0.69 8.49 1.14
C ILE A 107 2.18 8.61 1.45
N GLU A 108 2.87 9.60 0.89
CA GLU A 108 4.29 9.87 1.17
C GLU A 108 4.55 10.14 2.65
N ALA A 109 3.78 11.04 3.27
CA ALA A 109 3.91 11.33 4.70
C ALA A 109 3.65 10.08 5.56
N HIS A 110 2.69 9.25 5.17
CA HIS A 110 2.41 8.00 5.86
C HIS A 110 3.55 6.98 5.67
N LEU A 111 4.14 6.89 4.47
CA LEU A 111 5.27 6.01 4.17
C LEU A 111 6.49 6.35 5.04
N VAL A 112 6.78 7.64 5.23
CA VAL A 112 7.83 8.11 6.15
C VAL A 112 7.52 7.69 7.59
N ALA A 113 6.28 7.87 8.05
CA ALA A 113 5.87 7.46 9.40
C ALA A 113 5.99 5.94 9.61
N VAL A 114 5.62 5.13 8.61
CA VAL A 114 5.80 3.67 8.65
C VAL A 114 7.27 3.31 8.74
N ALA A 115 8.14 3.89 7.92
CA ALA A 115 9.58 3.63 7.96
C ALA A 115 10.20 4.02 9.31
N GLN A 116 9.74 5.11 9.93
CA GLN A 116 10.19 5.51 11.26
C GLN A 116 9.73 4.51 12.35
N ALA A 117 8.47 4.10 12.32
CA ALA A 117 7.92 3.13 13.28
C ALA A 117 8.56 1.74 13.14
N ASP A 118 8.96 1.37 11.93
CA ASP A 118 9.55 0.07 11.62
C ASP A 118 11.04 -0.04 12.00
N ARG A 119 11.70 1.06 12.37
CA ARG A 119 13.14 1.06 12.70
C ARG A 119 13.50 0.09 13.82
N ALA A 120 12.77 0.10 14.93
CA ALA A 120 13.07 -0.79 16.06
C ALA A 120 12.81 -2.28 15.72
N PRO A 121 11.66 -2.65 15.10
CA PRO A 121 11.45 -3.99 14.56
C PRO A 121 12.56 -4.46 13.62
N LEU A 122 12.98 -3.61 12.67
CA LEU A 122 14.05 -3.96 11.72
C LEU A 122 15.38 -4.26 12.42
N LEU A 123 15.78 -3.45 13.41
CA LEU A 123 17.01 -3.70 14.16
C LEU A 123 16.96 -5.04 14.93
N ALA A 124 15.82 -5.36 15.53
CA ALA A 124 15.63 -6.64 16.22
C ALA A 124 15.67 -7.85 15.26
N GLU A 125 15.10 -7.70 14.06
CA GLU A 125 15.18 -8.72 13.01
C GLU A 125 16.63 -8.94 12.54
N LEU A 126 17.41 -7.86 12.36
CA LEU A 126 18.83 -7.93 11.99
C LEU A 126 19.67 -8.61 13.08
N ASP A 127 19.45 -8.28 14.36
CA ASP A 127 20.10 -8.96 15.48
C ASP A 127 19.81 -10.46 15.49
N SER A 128 18.56 -10.83 15.23
CA SER A 128 18.12 -12.23 15.18
C SER A 128 18.84 -13.03 14.08
N VAL A 129 18.93 -12.47 12.86
CA VAL A 129 19.65 -13.11 11.75
C VAL A 129 21.14 -13.28 12.06
N ARG A 130 21.79 -12.27 12.65
CA ARG A 130 23.20 -12.37 13.02
C ARG A 130 23.45 -13.46 14.07
N ASN A 131 22.61 -13.52 15.09
CA ASN A 131 22.73 -14.52 16.15
C ASN A 131 22.58 -15.95 15.57
N LEU A 132 21.70 -16.15 14.58
CA LEU A 132 21.58 -17.43 13.88
C LEU A 132 22.83 -17.77 13.04
N ALA A 133 23.46 -16.78 12.43
CA ALA A 133 24.67 -16.99 11.62
C ALA A 133 25.96 -17.18 12.44
N SER A 134 25.93 -16.88 13.74
CA SER A 134 27.08 -16.98 14.65
C SER A 134 27.09 -18.26 15.50
N ASN A 135 26.07 -19.12 15.33
CA ASN A 135 25.98 -20.46 15.92
C ASN A 135 26.30 -21.53 14.86
#